data_AF-A0A7V9G067-F1
#
_entry.id   AF-A0A7V9G067-F1
#
_cell.length_a   1.000
_cell.length_b   1.000
_cell.length_c   1.000
_cell.angle_alpha   90.00
_cell.angle_beta   90.00
_cell.angle_gamma   90.00
#
_symmetry.space_group_name_H-M   'P 1'
#
loop_
_entity.id
_entity.type
_entity.pdbx_description
1 polymer ?
#
loop_
_entity_poly.entity_id
_entity_poly.type
_entity_poly.pdbx_seq_one_letter_code
_entity_poly.pdbx_strand_id
1 'polypeptide(L)'
;CAPLVELRRLEWARTIARHYLYETADAFRIAELARSADAELAGLAAKIEREEVYHRMHAEMWVGRLQATDEGAGRLREAVEELWPAALGVLDEELRPGWTEEVGERLGFPLPSVPALERGRHTGELEELLDEMTAVRRSAPAGASW
;
A
#
# COMPACT_ATOMS: atom_id res chain seq x y z
N CYS A 1 -2.57 -12.34 -1.04
CA CYS A 1 -2.33 -10.92 -1.37
C CYS A 1 -3.15 -10.05 -0.40
N ALA A 2 -2.71 -8.82 -0.11
CA ALA A 2 -3.51 -7.84 0.61
C ALA A 2 -4.50 -7.17 -0.36
N PRO A 3 -5.79 -6.99 -0.01
CA PRO A 3 -6.78 -6.42 -0.91
C PRO A 3 -6.43 -5.02 -1.43
N LEU A 4 -5.66 -4.22 -0.69
CA LEU A 4 -5.34 -2.85 -1.08
C LEU A 4 -4.70 -2.76 -2.48
N VAL A 5 -3.76 -3.65 -2.79
CA VAL A 5 -2.90 -3.53 -3.99
C VAL A 5 -3.57 -3.98 -5.29
N GLU A 6 -4.69 -4.67 -5.22
CA GLU A 6 -5.47 -5.12 -6.39
C GLU A 6 -6.54 -4.11 -6.82
N LEU A 7 -6.87 -3.11 -5.99
CA LEU A 7 -7.94 -2.15 -6.28
C LEU A 7 -7.53 -1.15 -7.37
N ARG A 8 -8.06 -1.25 -8.59
CA ARG A 8 -7.71 -0.41 -9.77
C ARG A 8 -7.84 1.09 -9.52
N ARG A 9 -8.85 1.51 -8.74
CA ARG A 9 -9.16 2.88 -8.24
C ARG A 9 -8.47 4.01 -9.01
N LEU A 10 -8.94 4.24 -10.24
CA LEU A 10 -8.31 5.12 -11.23
C LEU A 10 -8.54 6.63 -10.99
N GLU A 11 -9.32 7.01 -9.99
CA GLU A 11 -9.45 8.41 -9.58
C GLU A 11 -8.17 8.84 -8.85
N TRP A 12 -7.72 10.07 -9.12
CA TRP A 12 -6.40 10.54 -8.71
C TRP A 12 -6.18 10.53 -7.20
N ALA A 13 -7.11 11.08 -6.41
CA ALA A 13 -6.97 11.10 -4.95
C ALA A 13 -6.95 9.68 -4.38
N ARG A 14 -7.74 8.75 -4.92
CA ARG A 14 -7.70 7.33 -4.55
C ARG A 14 -6.41 6.62 -4.94
N THR A 15 -5.85 6.93 -6.11
CA THR A 15 -4.56 6.40 -6.53
C THR A 15 -3.45 6.86 -5.58
N ILE A 16 -3.41 8.15 -5.24
CA ILE A 16 -2.44 8.71 -4.30
C ILE A 16 -2.64 8.18 -2.89
N ALA A 17 -3.88 8.12 -2.39
CA ALA A 17 -4.18 7.57 -1.08
C ALA A 17 -3.75 6.10 -0.97
N ARG A 18 -4.06 5.27 -1.99
CA ARG A 18 -3.64 3.87 -2.04
C ARG A 18 -2.12 3.72 -2.00
N HIS A 19 -1.40 4.52 -2.79
CA HIS A 19 0.06 4.52 -2.80
C HIS A 19 0.60 4.94 -1.44
N TYR A 20 0.19 6.10 -0.91
CA TYR A 20 0.61 6.59 0.40
C TYR A 20 0.36 5.61 1.55
N LEU A 21 -0.83 4.99 1.59
CA LEU A 21 -1.16 3.99 2.59
C LEU A 21 -0.29 2.73 2.47
N TYR A 22 0.03 2.30 1.24
CA TYR A 22 0.95 1.19 1.03
C TYR A 22 2.38 1.54 1.47
N GLU A 23 2.92 2.68 1.00
CA GLU A 23 4.31 3.07 1.28
C GLU A 23 4.58 3.30 2.77
N THR A 24 3.62 3.90 3.49
CA THR A 24 3.74 4.11 4.94
C THR A 24 3.61 2.80 5.71
N ALA A 25 2.70 1.92 5.31
CA ALA A 25 2.61 0.58 5.89
C ALA A 25 3.89 -0.23 5.64
N ASP A 26 4.44 -0.19 4.42
CA ASP A 26 5.64 -0.96 4.08
C ASP A 26 6.87 -0.49 4.85
N ALA A 27 6.98 0.81 5.18
CA ALA A 27 8.04 1.29 6.06
C ALA A 27 8.03 0.65 7.45
N PHE A 28 6.85 0.46 8.07
CA PHE A 28 6.75 -0.27 9.34
C PHE A 28 7.18 -1.73 9.18
N ARG A 29 6.74 -2.38 8.10
CA ARG A 29 7.12 -3.77 7.81
C ARG A 29 8.62 -3.91 7.60
N ILE A 30 9.22 -3.07 6.76
CA ILE A 30 10.64 -3.11 6.42
C ILE A 30 11.50 -2.79 7.64
N ALA A 31 11.09 -1.83 8.46
CA ALA A 31 11.77 -1.53 9.71
C ALA A 31 11.80 -2.74 10.67
N GLU A 32 10.70 -3.50 10.75
CA GLU A 32 10.66 -4.73 11.56
C GLU A 32 11.50 -5.84 10.93
N LEU A 33 11.41 -6.06 9.62
CA LEU A 33 12.21 -7.06 8.90
C LEU A 33 13.72 -6.78 8.99
N ALA A 34 14.12 -5.51 8.98
CA ALA A 34 15.51 -5.10 9.14
C ALA A 34 16.08 -5.43 10.53
N ARG A 35 15.23 -5.68 11.53
CA ARG A 35 15.60 -6.09 12.89
C ARG A 35 15.59 -7.61 13.08
N SER A 36 15.31 -8.39 12.03
CA SER A 36 15.31 -9.85 12.09
C SER A 36 16.65 -10.40 12.57
N ALA A 37 16.60 -11.49 13.33
CA ALA A 37 17.79 -12.27 13.69
C ALA A 37 18.35 -13.06 12.49
N ASP A 38 17.57 -13.21 11.42
CA ASP A 38 18.03 -13.76 10.16
C ASP A 38 18.78 -12.67 9.37
N ALA A 39 20.09 -12.87 9.21
CA ALA A 39 20.98 -11.91 8.56
C ALA A 39 20.69 -11.72 7.06
N GLU A 40 20.20 -12.76 6.36
CA GLU A 40 19.83 -12.63 4.95
C GLU A 40 18.58 -11.77 4.80
N LEU A 41 17.58 -12.02 5.64
CA LEU A 41 16.34 -11.24 5.66
C LEU A 41 16.59 -9.77 6.03
N ALA A 42 17.36 -9.53 7.09
CA ALA A 42 17.72 -8.18 7.51
C ALA A 42 18.51 -7.43 6.42
N GLY A 43 19.44 -8.12 5.75
CA GLY A 43 20.20 -7.57 4.64
C GLY A 43 19.34 -7.22 3.42
N LEU A 44 18.35 -8.05 3.10
CA LEU A 44 17.37 -7.79 2.04
C LEU A 44 16.49 -6.58 2.37
N ALA A 45 15.96 -6.50 3.59
CA ALA A 45 15.16 -5.36 4.03
C ALA A 45 15.94 -4.04 3.94
N ALA A 46 17.20 -4.01 4.40
CA ALA A 46 18.08 -2.85 4.28
C ALA A 46 18.39 -2.46 2.82
N LYS A 47 18.33 -3.40 1.88
CA LYS A 47 18.45 -3.12 0.45
C LYS A 47 17.20 -2.49 -0.11
N ILE A 48 16.03 -3.05 0.21
CA ILE A 48 14.72 -2.55 -0.22
C ILE A 48 14.50 -1.12 0.27
N GLU A 49 14.81 -0.83 1.54
CA GLU A 49 14.60 0.49 2.16
C GLU A 49 15.23 1.66 1.38
N ARG A 50 16.35 1.42 0.67
CA ARG A 50 17.01 2.47 -0.13
C ARG A 50 16.14 2.96 -1.29
N GLU A 51 15.29 2.10 -1.85
CA GLU A 51 14.35 2.45 -2.91
C GLU A 51 13.04 2.97 -2.32
N GLU A 52 12.55 2.37 -1.24
CA GLU A 52 11.28 2.73 -0.60
C GLU A 52 11.26 4.13 0.03
N VAL A 53 12.43 4.67 0.42
CA VAL A 53 12.53 6.10 0.79
C VAL A 53 12.02 7.00 -0.33
N TYR A 54 12.35 6.71 -1.60
CA TYR A 54 11.94 7.54 -2.72
C TYR A 54 10.44 7.39 -3.02
N HIS A 55 9.87 6.19 -2.87
CA HIS A 55 8.44 5.98 -3.02
C HIS A 55 7.65 6.74 -1.96
N ARG A 56 8.06 6.67 -0.68
CA ARG A 56 7.45 7.46 0.39
C ARG A 56 7.55 8.95 0.15
N MET A 57 8.73 9.47 -0.24
CA MET A 57 8.90 10.88 -0.58
C MET A 57 7.94 11.31 -1.70
N HIS A 58 7.77 10.47 -2.72
CA HIS A 58 6.85 10.73 -3.82
C HIS A 58 5.39 10.73 -3.36
N ALA A 59 4.98 9.75 -2.56
CA ALA A 59 3.65 9.66 -2.01
C ALA A 59 3.31 10.87 -1.10
N GLU A 60 4.22 11.23 -0.20
CA GLU A 60 4.06 12.38 0.70
C GLU A 60 3.99 13.72 -0.05
N MET A 61 4.79 13.89 -1.09
CA MET A 61 4.72 15.08 -1.94
C MET A 61 3.32 15.25 -2.55
N TRP A 62 2.71 14.17 -3.04
CA TRP A 62 1.37 14.23 -3.64
C TRP A 62 0.26 14.40 -2.61
N VAL A 63 0.39 13.79 -1.44
CA VAL A 63 -0.49 14.07 -0.29
C VAL A 63 -0.47 15.56 0.05
N GLY A 64 0.72 16.16 0.16
CA GLY A 64 0.85 17.59 0.44
C GLY A 64 0.23 18.47 -0.65
N ARG A 65 0.33 18.08 -1.92
CA ARG A 65 -0.32 18.78 -3.04
C ARG A 65 -1.85 18.69 -3.00
N LEU A 66 -2.41 17.53 -2.65
CA LEU A 66 -3.86 17.38 -2.47
C LEU A 66 -4.35 18.24 -1.31
N GLN A 67 -3.64 18.25 -0.19
CA GLN A 67 -3.98 19.03 1.00
C GLN A 67 -3.82 20.55 0.83
N ALA A 68 -3.19 21.02 -0.26
CA ALA A 68 -3.02 22.45 -0.52
C ALA A 68 -4.33 23.18 -0.86
N THR A 69 -5.43 22.45 -1.04
CA THR A 69 -6.77 23.01 -1.30
C THR A 69 -7.81 22.28 -0.47
N ASP A 70 -8.89 22.97 -0.08
CA ASP A 70 -9.99 22.36 0.68
C ASP A 70 -10.65 21.20 -0.09
N GLU A 71 -10.84 21.36 -1.40
CA GLU A 71 -11.39 20.31 -2.26
C GLU A 71 -10.48 19.08 -2.30
N GLY A 72 -9.18 19.27 -2.53
CA GLY A 72 -8.21 18.17 -2.58
C GLY A 72 -8.05 17.48 -1.23
N ALA A 73 -8.08 18.22 -0.13
CA ALA A 73 -8.07 17.68 1.22
C ALA A 73 -9.32 16.82 1.49
N GLY A 74 -10.49 17.30 1.07
CA GLY A 74 -11.75 16.54 1.17
C GLY A 74 -11.69 15.23 0.39
N ARG A 75 -11.25 15.27 -0.88
CA ARG A 75 -11.10 14.07 -1.72
C ARG A 75 -10.09 13.08 -1.15
N LEU A 76 -8.98 13.56 -0.61
CA LEU A 76 -7.97 12.70 0.01
C LEU A 76 -8.54 12.00 1.25
N ARG A 77 -9.26 12.73 2.12
CA ARG A 77 -9.91 12.15 3.30
C ARG A 77 -10.90 11.07 2.91
N GLU A 78 -11.80 11.34 1.97
CA GLU A 78 -12.77 10.36 1.47
C GLU A 78 -12.07 9.11 0.93
N ALA A 79 -11.00 9.29 0.15
CA ALA A 79 -10.22 8.19 -0.39
C ALA A 79 -9.52 7.36 0.70
N VAL A 80 -8.95 8.01 1.72
CA VAL A 80 -8.31 7.32 2.84
C VAL A 80 -9.34 6.54 3.66
N GLU A 81 -10.47 7.16 4.00
CA GLU A 81 -11.55 6.49 4.74
C GLU A 81 -12.11 5.28 3.98
N GLU A 82 -12.28 5.39 2.65
CA GLU A 82 -12.72 4.28 1.78
C GLU A 82 -11.70 3.11 1.79
N LEU A 83 -10.41 3.42 1.69
CA LEU A 83 -9.35 2.42 1.52
C LEU A 83 -8.84 1.85 2.83
N TRP A 84 -9.12 2.51 3.96
CA TRP A 84 -8.56 2.18 5.26
C TRP A 84 -8.74 0.70 5.68
N PRO A 85 -9.95 0.08 5.55
CA PRO A 85 -10.10 -1.35 5.85
C PRO A 85 -9.17 -2.26 5.06
N ALA A 86 -8.97 -1.98 3.76
CA ALA A 86 -8.06 -2.74 2.90
C ALA A 86 -6.59 -2.50 3.25
N ALA A 87 -6.27 -1.27 3.66
CA ALA A 87 -4.93 -0.87 4.03
C ALA A 87 -4.46 -1.53 5.34
N LEU A 88 -5.35 -1.70 6.33
CA LEU A 88 -5.06 -2.48 7.54
C LEU A 88 -4.61 -3.92 7.23
N GLY A 89 -5.16 -4.54 6.18
CA GLY A 89 -4.77 -5.88 5.73
C GLY A 89 -3.36 -5.97 5.13
N VAL A 90 -2.68 -4.84 4.92
CA VAL A 90 -1.28 -4.81 4.48
C VAL A 90 -0.38 -5.29 5.65
N LEU A 91 -0.61 -4.79 6.86
CA LEU A 91 0.21 -5.07 8.04
C LEU A 91 -0.33 -6.22 8.91
N ASP A 92 0.60 -6.83 9.64
CA ASP A 92 0.28 -7.72 10.75
C ASP A 92 -0.34 -6.91 11.90
N GLU A 93 -1.21 -7.54 12.68
CA GLU A 93 -2.08 -6.85 13.64
C GLU A 93 -1.30 -6.02 14.66
N GLU A 94 -0.12 -6.51 15.06
CA GLU A 94 0.77 -5.90 16.05
C GLU A 94 1.34 -4.55 15.59
N LEU A 95 1.49 -4.34 14.28
CA LEU A 95 2.05 -3.11 13.70
C LEU A 95 0.99 -2.05 13.41
N ARG A 96 -0.30 -2.44 13.37
CA ARG A 96 -1.41 -1.54 12.99
C ARG A 96 -1.58 -0.34 13.93
N PRO A 97 -1.47 -0.45 15.27
CA PRO A 97 -1.70 0.68 16.16
C PRO A 97 -0.74 1.85 15.93
N GLY A 98 0.57 1.59 15.89
CA GLY A 98 1.58 2.63 15.67
C GLY A 98 1.46 3.27 14.28
N TRP A 99 1.18 2.46 13.26
CA TRP A 99 0.95 2.98 11.92
C TRP A 99 -0.34 3.82 11.81
N THR A 100 -1.43 3.41 12.49
CA THR A 100 -2.69 4.17 12.53
C THR A 100 -2.51 5.55 13.15
N GLU A 101 -1.73 5.63 14.22
CA GLU A 101 -1.37 6.89 14.89
C GLU A 101 -0.55 7.78 13.94
N GLU A 102 0.53 7.26 13.35
CA GLU A 102 1.39 8.02 12.43
C GLU A 102 0.60 8.59 11.24
N VAL A 103 -0.24 7.78 10.60
CA VAL A 103 -1.05 8.23 9.45
C VAL A 103 -2.06 9.28 9.89
N GLY A 104 -2.72 9.11 11.03
CA GLY A 104 -3.69 10.08 11.55
C GLY A 104 -3.04 11.44 11.87
N GLU A 105 -1.87 11.42 12.50
CA GLU A 105 -1.07 12.62 12.77
C GLU A 105 -0.64 13.30 11.47
N ARG A 106 -0.08 12.53 10.52
CA ARG A 106 0.45 13.06 9.26
C ARG A 106 -0.62 13.66 8.37
N LEU A 107 -1.81 13.06 8.33
CA LEU A 107 -2.94 13.53 7.54
C LEU A 107 -3.79 14.60 8.25
N GLY A 108 -3.63 14.77 9.56
CA GLY A 108 -4.34 15.77 10.36
C GLY A 108 -5.80 15.40 10.66
N PHE A 109 -6.15 14.10 10.65
CA PHE A 109 -7.47 13.64 11.05
C PHE A 109 -7.44 12.22 11.62
N PRO A 110 -8.33 11.88 12.57
CA PRO A 110 -8.39 10.53 13.12
C PRO A 110 -8.91 9.53 12.08
N LEU A 111 -8.31 8.35 12.05
CA LEU A 111 -8.74 7.26 11.20
C LEU A 111 -9.85 6.43 11.87
N PRO A 112 -10.78 5.85 11.08
CA PRO A 112 -11.90 5.12 11.64
C PRO A 112 -11.44 3.78 12.26
N SER A 113 -12.05 3.42 13.38
CA SER A 113 -11.88 2.09 13.97
C SER A 113 -12.81 1.10 13.27
N VAL A 114 -12.24 0.33 12.35
CA VAL A 114 -12.96 -0.61 11.46
C VAL A 114 -12.19 -1.93 11.37
N PRO A 115 -12.87 -3.06 11.15
CA PRO A 115 -12.19 -4.33 10.92
C PRO A 115 -11.35 -4.27 9.64
N ALA A 116 -10.19 -4.91 9.67
CA ALA A 116 -9.34 -5.05 8.51
C ALA A 116 -9.95 -6.01 7.48
N LEU A 117 -9.73 -5.73 6.20
CA LEU A 117 -9.92 -6.70 5.14
C LEU A 117 -8.64 -7.54 5.04
N GLU A 118 -8.67 -8.69 5.72
CA GLU A 118 -7.50 -9.55 5.86
C GLU A 118 -7.00 -10.14 4.54
N ARG A 119 -5.70 -10.45 4.53
CA ARG A 119 -5.03 -11.11 3.39
C ARG A 119 -5.72 -12.43 3.05
N GLY A 120 -5.77 -12.74 1.75
CA GLY A 120 -6.39 -13.96 1.23
C GLY A 120 -7.90 -13.82 0.92
N ARG A 121 -8.49 -12.64 1.16
CA ARG A 121 -9.77 -12.25 0.56
C ARG A 121 -9.49 -11.38 -0.66
N HIS A 122 -10.17 -11.64 -1.77
CA HIS A 122 -9.93 -10.96 -3.05
C HIS A 122 -11.23 -10.42 -3.62
N THR A 123 -11.12 -9.28 -4.29
CA THR A 123 -12.16 -8.73 -5.15
C THR A 123 -12.16 -9.44 -6.51
N GLY A 124 -13.21 -9.21 -7.32
CA GLY A 124 -13.20 -9.67 -8.71
C GLY A 124 -12.12 -9.02 -9.58
N GLU A 125 -11.57 -7.86 -9.16
CA GLU A 125 -10.56 -7.13 -9.92
C GLU A 125 -9.23 -7.93 -10.02
N LEU A 126 -8.90 -8.76 -9.03
CA LEU A 126 -7.67 -9.55 -9.06
C LEU A 126 -7.67 -10.57 -10.21
N GLU A 127 -8.80 -11.20 -10.51
CA GLU A 127 -8.89 -12.19 -11.59
C GLU A 127 -8.58 -11.53 -12.94
N GLU A 128 -9.18 -10.37 -13.22
CA GLU A 128 -8.90 -9.59 -14.43
C GLU A 128 -7.42 -9.17 -14.53
N LEU A 129 -6.84 -8.72 -13.41
CA LEU A 129 -5.42 -8.35 -13.35
C LEU A 129 -4.50 -9.54 -13.62
N LEU A 130 -4.81 -10.72 -13.08
CA LEU A 130 -4.03 -11.94 -13.31
C LEU A 130 -4.15 -12.42 -14.75
N ASP A 131 -5.33 -12.30 -15.35
CA ASP A 131 -5.55 -12.63 -16.75
C ASP A 131 -4.70 -11.74 -17.67
N GLU A 132 -4.69 -10.43 -17.43
CA GLU A 132 -3.84 -9.50 -18.18
C GLU A 132 -2.34 -9.76 -17.93
N MET A 133 -1.91 -9.82 -16.67
CA MET A 133 -0.52 -10.03 -16.27
C MET A 133 0.09 -11.30 -16.88
N THR A 134 -0.71 -12.36 -17.01
CA THR A 134 -0.23 -13.67 -17.48
C THR A 134 -0.50 -13.93 -18.96
N ALA A 135 -1.11 -13.00 -19.69
CA ALA A 135 -1.50 -13.18 -21.10
C ALA A 135 -0.32 -13.62 -21.98
N VAL A 136 0.83 -12.96 -21.88
CA VAL A 136 2.04 -13.31 -22.64
C VAL A 136 2.51 -14.72 -22.30
N ARG A 137 2.60 -15.04 -21.00
CA ARG A 137 3.05 -16.35 -20.52
C ARG A 137 2.13 -17.49 -20.98
N ARG A 138 0.81 -17.30 -20.94
CA ARG A 138 -0.18 -18.29 -21.38
C ARG A 138 -0.17 -18.50 -22.90
N SER A 139 0.18 -17.45 -23.66
CA SER A 139 0.28 -17.53 -25.13
C SER A 139 1.60 -18.11 -25.63
N ALA A 140 2.60 -18.26 -24.76
CA ALA A 140 3.94 -18.67 -25.16
C ALA A 140 3.97 -20.13 -25.67
N PRO A 141 4.64 -20.40 -26.81
CA PRO A 141 4.84 -21.76 -27.29
C PRO A 141 5.57 -22.65 -26.27
N ALA A 142 5.34 -23.97 -26.37
CA ALA A 142 6.10 -24.94 -25.60
C ALA A 142 7.61 -24.76 -25.85
N GLY A 143 8.38 -24.61 -24.77
CA GLY A 143 9.83 -24.42 -24.84
C GLY A 143 10.32 -22.97 -24.87
N ALA A 144 9.44 -21.96 -24.80
CA ALA A 144 9.87 -20.56 -24.67
C ALA A 144 10.59 -20.28 -23.34
N SER A 145 11.65 -19.47 -23.37
CA SER A 145 12.46 -19.04 -22.22
C SER A 145 12.59 -17.51 -22.17
N TRP A 146 12.45 -16.92 -20.99
CA TRP A 146 12.54 -15.48 -20.70
C TRP A 146 13.22 -15.26 -19.35
#